data_AF-A0A8C9R6C5-F1
#
_entry.id   AF-A0A8C9R6C5-F1
#
_cell.length_a   1.000
_cell.length_b   1.000
_cell.length_c   1.000
_cell.angle_alpha   90.00
_cell.angle_beta   90.00
_cell.angle_gamma   90.00
#
_symmetry.space_group_name_H-M   'P 1'
#
loop_
_entity.id
_entity.type
_entity.pdbx_description
1 polymer ?
#
loop_
_entity_poly.entity_id
_entity_poly.type
_entity_poly.pdbx_seq_one_letter_code
_entity_poly.pdbx_strand_id
1 'polypeptide(L)'
;MDIFTSQFGFLFLVSLTSGLHANEVPHCGGQLDASVAGYITSPGYPHEYPPHQSCQWVITAPEPSQRIVLNFNPHFELEKLDCRSNPG
;
A
#
# COMPACT_ATOMS: atom_id res chain seq x y z
N MET A 1 -4.31 50.17 -10.51
CA MET A 1 -4.86 49.73 -9.20
C MET A 1 -6.30 49.34 -9.52
N ASP A 2 -6.68 48.09 -9.78
CA ASP A 2 -6.11 46.82 -9.32
C ASP A 2 -6.35 45.69 -10.34
N ILE A 3 -5.27 45.01 -10.73
CA ILE A 3 -5.27 43.77 -11.54
C ILE A 3 -5.28 42.52 -10.64
N PHE A 4 -5.35 42.70 -9.31
CA PHE A 4 -5.10 41.63 -8.33
C PHE A 4 -6.34 41.06 -7.63
N THR A 5 -7.56 41.52 -7.93
CA THR A 5 -8.77 40.99 -7.26
C THR A 5 -9.31 39.69 -7.88
N SER A 6 -8.74 39.22 -9.01
CA SER A 6 -9.21 37.99 -9.69
C SER A 6 -8.46 36.72 -9.27
N GLN A 7 -7.20 36.81 -8.83
CA GLN A 7 -6.41 35.61 -8.52
C GLN A 7 -6.63 35.03 -7.10
N PHE A 8 -7.10 35.83 -6.15
CA PHE A 8 -7.33 35.35 -4.77
C PHE A 8 -8.70 34.67 -4.59
N GLY A 9 -9.70 34.99 -5.42
CA GLY A 9 -11.01 34.32 -5.39
C GLY A 9 -10.98 32.91 -5.98
N PHE A 10 -10.12 32.68 -6.97
CA PHE A 10 -10.00 31.38 -7.64
C PHE A 10 -9.30 30.34 -6.77
N LEU A 11 -8.28 30.74 -5.99
CA LEU A 11 -7.59 29.85 -5.04
C LEU A 11 -8.48 29.46 -3.84
N PHE A 12 -9.44 30.32 -3.46
CA PHE A 12 -10.36 30.02 -2.36
C PHE A 12 -11.42 28.97 -2.74
N LEU A 13 -11.83 28.89 -4.01
CA LEU A 13 -12.77 27.85 -4.47
C LEU A 13 -12.10 26.48 -4.66
N VAL A 14 -10.81 26.44 -5.02
CA VAL A 14 -10.05 25.19 -5.20
C VAL A 14 -9.77 24.49 -3.87
N SER A 15 -9.94 25.19 -2.74
CA SER A 15 -9.78 24.63 -1.40
C SER A 15 -10.99 23.81 -0.93
N LEU A 16 -12.17 23.99 -1.54
CA LEU A 16 -13.42 23.32 -1.13
C LEU A 16 -13.73 22.03 -1.90
N THR A 17 -13.01 21.74 -3.00
CA THR A 17 -13.21 20.51 -3.78
C THR A 17 -12.19 19.42 -3.49
N SER A 18 -11.19 19.69 -2.63
CA SER A 18 -10.18 18.71 -2.22
C SER A 18 -10.70 17.84 -1.07
N GLY A 19 -11.84 17.17 -1.29
CA GLY A 19 -12.55 16.42 -0.26
C GLY A 19 -13.19 15.13 -0.76
N LEU A 20 -12.79 14.60 -1.92
CA LEU A 20 -13.05 13.20 -2.23
C LEU A 20 -12.08 12.36 -1.38
N HIS A 21 -12.52 11.96 -0.19
CA HIS A 21 -11.99 10.74 0.42
C HIS A 21 -12.44 9.59 -0.48
N ALA A 22 -11.66 9.29 -1.51
CA ALA A 22 -11.74 7.98 -2.12
C ALA A 22 -11.49 6.98 -0.99
N ASN A 23 -12.42 6.05 -0.78
CA ASN A 23 -12.10 4.82 -0.05
C ASN A 23 -11.08 4.09 -0.93
N GLU A 24 -9.81 4.44 -0.79
CA GLU A 24 -8.73 3.68 -1.40
C GLU A 24 -8.75 2.33 -0.70
N VAL A 25 -9.23 1.31 -1.41
CA VAL A 25 -8.93 -0.07 -1.02
C VAL A 25 -7.41 -0.12 -0.93
N PRO A 26 -6.81 -0.42 0.22
CA PRO A 26 -5.37 -0.38 0.33
C PRO A 26 -4.80 -1.44 -0.61
N HIS A 27 -4.28 -0.97 -1.74
CA HIS A 27 -3.67 -1.82 -2.75
C HIS A 27 -2.39 -2.41 -2.16
N CYS A 28 -2.24 -3.73 -2.25
CA CYS A 28 -1.07 -4.46 -1.79
C CYS A 28 -0.34 -5.11 -2.97
N GLY A 29 0.94 -5.39 -2.75
CA GLY A 29 1.81 -5.93 -3.78
C GLY A 29 2.71 -4.88 -4.42
N GLY A 30 3.47 -5.32 -5.42
CA GLY A 30 4.39 -4.46 -6.16
C GLY A 30 5.71 -5.15 -6.46
N GLN A 31 6.63 -4.38 -7.04
CA GLN A 31 7.98 -4.82 -7.34
C GLN A 31 8.96 -4.17 -6.35
N LEU A 32 9.79 -5.01 -5.74
CA LEU A 32 10.79 -4.57 -4.77
C LEU A 32 12.17 -4.95 -5.29
N ASP A 33 13.07 -3.98 -5.27
CA ASP A 33 14.49 -4.19 -5.47
C ASP A 33 15.14 -4.43 -4.10
N ALA A 34 15.77 -5.58 -3.90
CA ALA A 34 16.37 -5.97 -2.63
C ALA A 34 17.79 -5.42 -2.43
N SER A 35 18.11 -4.26 -3.02
CA SER A 35 19.36 -3.51 -2.78
C SER A 35 19.49 -3.02 -1.34
N VAL A 36 18.35 -2.84 -0.66
CA VAL A 36 18.28 -2.51 0.77
C VAL A 36 17.31 -3.45 1.47
N ALA A 37 17.63 -3.83 2.70
CA ALA A 37 16.71 -4.58 3.54
C ALA A 37 15.45 -3.77 3.85
N GLY A 38 14.30 -4.44 3.89
CA GLY A 38 13.02 -3.80 4.11
C GLY A 38 11.97 -4.76 4.67
N TYR A 39 10.73 -4.27 4.77
CA TYR A 39 9.61 -5.01 5.31
C TYR A 39 8.47 -5.07 4.30
N ILE A 40 7.78 -6.21 4.31
CA ILE A 40 6.51 -6.41 3.60
C ILE A 40 5.48 -6.72 4.67
N THR A 41 4.37 -6.00 4.63
CA THR A 41 3.25 -6.25 5.54
C THR A 41 1.97 -6.39 4.75
N SER A 42 1.01 -7.14 5.28
CA SER A 42 -0.37 -7.05 4.82
C SER A 42 -0.89 -5.61 5.02
N PRO A 43 -1.86 -5.16 4.22
CA PRO A 43 -2.63 -3.96 4.54
C PRO A 43 -3.19 -4.05 5.96
N GLY A 44 -3.07 -2.97 6.73
CA GLY A 44 -3.63 -2.89 8.08
C GLY A 44 -2.73 -3.40 9.19
N TYR A 45 -1.62 -4.11 8.90
CA TYR A 45 -0.69 -4.59 9.94
C TYR A 45 -0.26 -3.46 10.90
N PRO A 46 -0.30 -3.67 12.25
CA PRO A 46 -0.46 -4.95 12.96
C PRO A 46 -1.92 -5.34 13.25
N HIS A 47 -2.90 -4.65 12.66
CA HIS A 47 -4.31 -5.02 12.76
C HIS A 47 -4.70 -6.06 11.69
N GLU A 48 -5.96 -6.51 11.75
CA GLU A 48 -6.53 -7.46 10.79
C GLU A 48 -6.37 -6.96 9.35
N TYR A 49 -6.00 -7.87 8.45
CA TYR A 49 -5.98 -7.58 7.02
C TYR A 49 -7.42 -7.53 6.48
N PRO A 50 -7.71 -6.67 5.49
CA PRO A 50 -9.05 -6.62 4.91
C PRO A 50 -9.40 -7.93 4.19
N PRO A 51 -10.69 -8.29 4.09
CA PRO A 51 -11.11 -9.47 3.35
C PRO A 51 -10.94 -9.27 1.84
N HIS A 52 -10.96 -10.37 1.08
CA HIS A 52 -10.91 -10.40 -0.39
C HIS A 52 -9.66 -9.75 -1.01
N GLN A 53 -8.52 -9.82 -0.31
CA GLN A 53 -7.26 -9.29 -0.80
C GLN A 53 -6.50 -10.29 -1.69
N SER A 54 -5.91 -9.77 -2.77
CA SER A 54 -5.05 -10.53 -3.67
C SER A 54 -3.72 -9.79 -3.85
N CYS A 55 -2.80 -10.02 -2.92
CA CYS A 55 -1.50 -9.35 -2.89
C CYS A 55 -0.41 -10.18 -3.59
N GLN A 56 0.35 -9.55 -4.48
CA GLN A 56 1.51 -10.18 -5.12
C GLN A 56 2.73 -9.25 -5.04
N TRP A 57 3.80 -9.75 -4.43
CA TRP A 57 5.10 -9.08 -4.42
C TRP A 57 6.11 -9.82 -5.28
N VAL A 58 6.82 -9.09 -6.13
CA VAL A 58 7.96 -9.59 -6.91
C VAL A 58 9.20 -8.94 -6.34
N ILE A 59 10.10 -9.75 -5.76
CA ILE A 59 11.32 -9.26 -5.14
C ILE A 59 12.50 -9.68 -6.02
N THR A 60 13.30 -8.70 -6.45
CA THR A 60 14.45 -8.90 -7.32
C THR A 60 15.74 -8.74 -6.52
N ALA A 61 16.62 -9.74 -6.57
CA ALA A 61 17.96 -9.63 -5.99
C ALA A 61 18.81 -8.66 -6.82
N PRO A 62 19.67 -7.82 -6.21
CA PRO A 62 20.50 -6.87 -6.94
C PRO A 62 21.45 -7.54 -7.93
N GLU A 63 22.05 -8.66 -7.54
CA GLU A 63 23.01 -9.41 -8.34
C GLU A 63 22.60 -10.88 -8.53
N PRO A 64 22.92 -11.51 -9.69
CA PRO A 64 22.56 -12.90 -9.96
C PRO A 64 23.14 -13.94 -8.99
N SER A 65 24.25 -13.60 -8.31
CA SER A 65 24.91 -14.47 -7.33
C SER A 65 24.32 -14.37 -5.93
N GLN A 66 23.44 -13.40 -5.68
CA GLN A 66 22.81 -13.18 -4.39
C GLN A 66 21.51 -13.98 -4.23
N ARG A 67 21.07 -14.15 -2.99
CA ARG A 67 19.84 -14.84 -2.63
C ARG A 67 19.01 -13.96 -1.70
N ILE A 68 17.70 -14.05 -1.84
CA ILE A 68 16.74 -13.35 -0.97
C ILE A 68 16.47 -14.24 0.24
N VAL A 69 16.56 -13.66 1.44
CA VAL A 69 16.19 -14.32 2.69
C VAL A 69 14.98 -13.58 3.27
N LEU A 70 13.93 -14.33 3.59
CA LEU A 70 12.72 -13.80 4.23
C LEU A 70 12.65 -14.30 5.66
N ASN A 71 12.38 -13.39 6.59
CA ASN A 71 12.11 -13.69 7.98
C ASN A 71 10.69 -13.25 8.31
N PHE A 72 9.90 -14.15 8.86
CA PHE A 72 8.56 -13.83 9.34
C PHE A 72 8.63 -13.27 10.76
N ASN A 73 7.84 -12.25 11.03
CA ASN A 73 7.63 -11.77 12.39
C ASN A 73 6.99 -12.91 13.21
N PRO A 74 7.40 -13.17 14.47
CA PRO A 74 6.74 -14.13 15.34
C PRO A 74 5.23 -13.90 15.49
N HIS A 75 4.79 -12.65 15.36
CA HIS A 75 3.38 -12.28 15.22
C HIS A 75 2.96 -12.41 13.74
N PHE A 76 2.52 -13.61 13.37
CA PHE A 76 2.04 -13.95 12.03
C PHE A 76 0.72 -14.72 12.14
N GLU A 77 -0.37 -14.12 11.67
CA GLU A 77 -1.73 -14.62 11.84
C GLU A 77 -2.48 -14.64 10.50
N LEU A 78 -3.18 -15.74 10.22
CA LEU A 78 -4.01 -15.96 9.03
C LEU A 78 -5.28 -16.71 9.42
N GLU A 79 -6.33 -16.70 8.57
CA GLU A 79 -7.52 -17.50 8.82
C GLU A 79 -7.20 -19.00 8.88
N LYS A 80 -7.75 -19.68 9.89
CA LYS A 80 -7.53 -21.11 10.16
C LYS A 80 -8.42 -21.97 9.27
N LEU A 81 -8.10 -22.05 7.97
CA LEU A 81 -8.79 -22.89 6.99
C LEU A 81 -7.78 -23.52 6.02
N ASP A 82 -7.16 -24.65 6.36
CA ASP A 82 -6.33 -25.54 5.50
C ASP A 82 -5.69 -24.93 4.24
N CYS A 83 -5.13 -23.72 4.33
CA CYS A 83 -4.71 -22.86 3.21
C CYS A 83 -5.65 -22.85 1.98
N ARG A 84 -6.95 -23.12 2.18
CA ARG A 84 -7.99 -23.31 1.15
C ARG A 84 -9.16 -22.35 1.35
N SER A 85 -8.93 -21.16 1.89
CA SER A 85 -9.96 -20.14 1.92
C SER A 85 -10.41 -19.86 0.47
N ASN A 86 -11.61 -20.33 0.16
CA ASN A 86 -12.26 -20.10 -1.12
C ASN A 86 -12.69 -18.62 -1.15
N PRO A 87 -12.35 -17.83 -2.16
CA PRO A 87 -12.95 -16.53 -2.35
C PRO A 87 -14.40 -16.77 -2.77
N GLY A 88 -15.32 -16.77 -1.80
CA GLY A 88 -16.75 -16.64 -2.08
C GLY A 88 -17.04 -15.28 -2.70
#